data_AF-A0A7Z6V042-F1
#
_entry.id   AF-A0A7Z6V042-F1
#
_cell.length_a   1.000
_cell.length_b   1.000
_cell.length_c   1.000
_cell.angle_alpha   90.00
_cell.angle_beta   90.00
_cell.angle_gamma   90.00
#
_symmetry.space_group_name_H-M   'P 1'
#
loop_
_entity.id
_entity.type
_entity.pdbx_description
1 polymer ?
#
loop_
_entity_poly.entity_id
_entity_poly.type
_entity_poly.pdbx_seq_one_letter_code
_entity_poly.pdbx_strand_id
1 'polypeptide(L)'
;QDFKKAFGYYSKACELNEALTCTLVGEFYRDGEGVTKDLKKAFEYSAKACELNDAKGCYALAAFYNEGKGVAKDEKQTTENLEKSCKLGLKEACDILKEQKQ
;
A
#
# COMPACT_ATOMS: atom_id res chain seq x y z
N GLN A 1 -9.49 15.07 -16.17
CA GLN A 1 -8.77 13.79 -15.99
C GLN A 1 -9.83 12.70 -15.84
N ASP A 2 -9.74 11.59 -16.57
CA ASP A 2 -10.73 10.50 -16.48
C ASP A 2 -10.22 9.42 -15.52
N PHE A 3 -10.55 9.57 -14.24
CA PHE A 3 -10.11 8.66 -13.17
C PHE A 3 -10.61 7.23 -13.39
N LYS A 4 -11.79 7.03 -13.99
CA LYS A 4 -12.31 5.70 -14.32
C LYS A 4 -11.42 5.01 -15.36
N LYS A 5 -11.03 5.74 -16.39
CA LYS A 5 -10.12 5.22 -17.43
C LYS A 5 -8.73 4.93 -16.87
N ALA A 6 -8.18 5.82 -16.04
CA ALA A 6 -6.90 5.62 -15.38
C ALA A 6 -6.91 4.37 -14.48
N PHE A 7 -7.93 4.25 -13.63
CA PHE A 7 -8.16 3.06 -12.79
C PHE A 7 -8.18 1.77 -13.62
N GLY A 8 -8.88 1.78 -14.77
CA GLY A 8 -8.93 0.63 -15.67
C GLY A 8 -7.57 0.22 -16.25
N TYR A 9 -6.70 1.17 -16.60
CA TYR A 9 -5.35 0.85 -17.09
C TYR A 9 -4.43 0.35 -15.98
N TYR A 10 -4.43 1.01 -14.81
CA TYR A 10 -3.59 0.61 -13.70
C TYR A 10 -4.01 -0.73 -13.11
N SER A 11 -5.32 -1.04 -13.07
CA SER A 11 -5.81 -2.36 -12.64
C SER A 11 -5.25 -3.47 -13.53
N LYS A 12 -5.28 -3.28 -14.86
CA LYS A 12 -4.70 -4.24 -15.81
C LYS A 12 -3.19 -4.38 -15.65
N ALA A 13 -2.46 -3.28 -15.43
CA ALA A 13 -1.01 -3.33 -15.20
C ALA A 13 -0.65 -4.07 -13.89
N CYS A 14 -1.43 -3.84 -12.82
CA CYS A 14 -1.27 -4.56 -11.57
C CYS A 14 -1.58 -6.05 -11.71
N GLU A 15 -2.58 -6.43 -12.52
CA GLU A 15 -2.86 -7.84 -12.88
C GLU A 15 -1.67 -8.50 -13.60
N LEU A 16 -0.88 -7.71 -14.33
CA LEU A 16 0.38 -8.13 -14.96
C LEU A 16 1.60 -8.04 -14.03
N ASN A 17 1.39 -7.91 -12.72
CA ASN A 17 2.42 -7.84 -11.68
C ASN A 17 3.37 -6.62 -11.79
N GLU A 18 2.90 -5.53 -12.39
CA GLU A 18 3.60 -4.26 -12.27
C GLU A 18 3.31 -3.68 -10.86
N ALA A 19 4.35 -3.60 -10.03
CA ALA A 19 4.22 -3.40 -8.60
C ALA A 19 3.68 -2.01 -8.23
N LEU A 20 4.15 -0.96 -8.92
CA LEU A 20 3.76 0.42 -8.66
C LEU A 20 2.27 0.65 -8.92
N THR A 21 1.74 0.06 -10.00
CA THR A 21 0.34 0.19 -10.37
C THR A 21 -0.58 -0.54 -9.40
N CYS A 22 -0.12 -1.60 -8.73
CA CYS A 22 -0.87 -2.17 -7.60
C CYS A 22 -1.01 -1.16 -6.45
N THR A 23 0.05 -0.41 -6.11
CA THR A 23 -0.04 0.67 -5.12
C THR A 23 -1.04 1.74 -5.55
N LEU A 24 -0.99 2.19 -6.81
CA LEU A 24 -1.93 3.19 -7.34
C LEU A 24 -3.38 2.70 -7.30
N VAL A 25 -3.64 1.44 -7.67
CA VAL A 25 -4.99 0.84 -7.58
C VAL A 25 -5.48 0.81 -6.14
N GLY A 26 -4.59 0.51 -5.18
CA GLY A 26 -4.90 0.61 -3.76
C GLY A 26 -5.31 2.03 -3.34
N GLU A 27 -4.59 3.05 -3.83
CA GLU A 27 -4.92 4.47 -3.58
C GLU A 27 -6.27 4.86 -4.19
N PHE A 28 -6.59 4.42 -5.40
CA PHE A 28 -7.91 4.63 -6.01
C PHE A 28 -9.05 4.10 -5.13
N TYR A 29 -8.90 2.89 -4.58
CA TYR A 29 -9.88 2.33 -3.65
C TYR A 29 -9.88 3.03 -2.29
N ARG A 30 -8.74 3.50 -1.79
CA ARG A 30 -8.65 4.27 -0.53
C ARG A 30 -9.40 5.59 -0.62
N ASP A 31 -9.24 6.29 -1.74
CA ASP A 31 -9.73 7.66 -1.90
C ASP A 31 -11.10 7.70 -2.59
N GLY A 32 -11.48 6.64 -3.31
CA GLY A 32 -12.75 6.57 -4.05
C GLY A 32 -12.73 7.37 -5.36
N GLU A 33 -11.56 7.55 -5.95
CA GLU A 33 -11.40 8.30 -7.19
C GLU A 33 -11.68 7.40 -8.41
N GLY A 34 -12.70 7.69 -9.20
CA GLY A 34 -13.04 6.84 -10.36
C GLY A 34 -13.50 5.41 -10.02
N VAL A 35 -13.56 5.04 -8.73
CA VAL A 35 -14.06 3.76 -8.22
C VAL A 35 -14.76 4.00 -6.88
N THR A 36 -15.68 3.13 -6.48
CA THR A 36 -16.28 3.20 -5.14
C THR A 36 -15.20 2.98 -4.09
N LYS A 37 -15.12 3.88 -3.11
CA LYS A 37 -14.20 3.77 -1.97
C LYS A 37 -14.39 2.43 -1.25
N ASP A 38 -13.30 1.69 -1.06
CA ASP A 38 -13.28 0.38 -0.44
C ASP A 38 -11.92 0.16 0.26
N LEU A 39 -11.89 0.37 1.57
CA LEU A 39 -10.64 0.24 2.34
C LEU A 39 -10.12 -1.19 2.41
N LYS A 40 -11.00 -2.20 2.28
CA LYS A 40 -10.58 -3.60 2.28
C LYS A 40 -9.85 -3.93 0.98
N LYS A 41 -10.38 -3.50 -0.17
CA LYS A 41 -9.66 -3.62 -1.43
C LYS A 41 -8.37 -2.82 -1.44
N ALA A 42 -8.38 -1.61 -0.89
CA ALA A 42 -7.16 -0.81 -0.79
C ALA A 42 -6.05 -1.56 -0.02
N PHE A 43 -6.40 -2.19 1.10
CA PHE A 43 -5.51 -3.08 1.86
C PHE A 43 -5.00 -4.26 1.02
N GLU A 44 -5.89 -4.97 0.32
CA GLU A 44 -5.52 -6.12 -0.53
C GLU A 44 -4.53 -5.73 -1.64
N TYR A 45 -4.74 -4.58 -2.29
CA TYR A 45 -3.83 -4.10 -3.34
C TYR A 45 -2.50 -3.57 -2.78
N SER A 46 -2.49 -2.93 -1.61
CA SER A 46 -1.23 -2.58 -0.92
C SER A 46 -0.44 -3.83 -0.51
N ALA A 47 -1.12 -4.89 -0.07
CA ALA A 47 -0.48 -6.16 0.24
C ALA A 47 0.14 -6.79 -1.02
N LYS A 48 -0.61 -6.86 -2.11
CA LYS A 48 -0.09 -7.34 -3.40
C LYS A 48 1.11 -6.52 -3.89
N ALA A 49 1.04 -5.19 -3.81
CA ALA A 49 2.16 -4.32 -4.18
C ALA A 49 3.40 -4.59 -3.31
N CYS A 50 3.21 -4.79 -2.01
CA CYS A 50 4.29 -5.14 -1.10
C CYS A 50 4.89 -6.53 -1.41
N GLU A 51 4.07 -7.52 -1.74
CA GLU A 51 4.53 -8.85 -2.21
C GLU A 51 5.39 -8.73 -3.47
N LEU A 52 5.02 -7.82 -4.38
CA LEU A 52 5.76 -7.48 -5.59
C LEU A 52 6.97 -6.55 -5.35
N ASN A 53 7.36 -6.35 -4.09
CA ASN A 53 8.50 -5.52 -3.66
C ASN A 53 8.39 -4.03 -4.02
N ASP A 54 7.17 -3.48 -4.10
CA ASP A 54 6.99 -2.02 -4.11
C ASP A 54 7.15 -1.43 -2.71
N ALA A 55 8.12 -0.53 -2.53
CA ALA A 55 8.42 0.06 -1.24
C ALA A 55 7.25 0.88 -0.68
N LYS A 56 6.52 1.59 -1.56
CA LYS A 56 5.34 2.39 -1.18
C LYS A 56 4.15 1.49 -0.84
N GLY A 57 3.98 0.39 -1.55
CA GLY A 57 2.99 -0.65 -1.26
C GLY A 57 3.18 -1.23 0.14
N CYS A 58 4.42 -1.59 0.51
CA CYS A 58 4.73 -2.05 1.86
C CYS A 58 4.48 -0.98 2.93
N TYR A 59 4.83 0.28 2.65
CA TYR A 59 4.56 1.39 3.56
C TYR A 59 3.06 1.60 3.77
N ALA A 60 2.27 1.57 2.69
CA ALA A 60 0.82 1.68 2.76
C ALA A 60 0.20 0.50 3.54
N LEU A 61 0.70 -0.72 3.33
CA LEU A 61 0.28 -1.89 4.09
C LEU A 61 0.55 -1.73 5.60
N ALA A 62 1.74 -1.23 5.96
CA ALA A 62 2.07 -0.95 7.35
C ALA A 62 1.12 0.09 7.98
N ALA A 63 0.75 1.13 7.22
CA ALA A 63 -0.22 2.13 7.67
C ALA A 63 -1.62 1.54 7.90
N PHE A 64 -2.08 0.62 7.05
CA PHE A 64 -3.36 -0.07 7.27
C PHE A 64 -3.38 -0.86 8.58
N TYR A 65 -2.32 -1.61 8.89
CA TYR A 65 -2.18 -2.32 10.16
C TYR A 65 -2.01 -1.39 11.36
N ASN A 66 -1.36 -0.23 11.20
CA ASN A 66 -1.18 0.72 12.29
C ASN A 66 -2.51 1.41 12.66
N GLU A 67 -3.28 1.77 11.64
CA GLU A 67 -4.54 2.51 11.80
C GLU A 67 -5.74 1.59 12.05
N GLY A 68 -5.67 0.32 11.67
CA GLY A 68 -6.78 -0.62 11.77
C GLY A 68 -7.90 -0.33 10.76
N LYS A 69 -7.53 0.16 9.57
CA LYS A 69 -8.47 0.52 8.50
C LYS A 69 -8.61 -0.64 7.52
N GLY A 70 -9.81 -1.21 7.39
CA GLY A 70 -10.04 -2.36 6.50
C GLY A 70 -9.40 -3.68 6.98
N VAL A 71 -8.59 -3.64 8.03
CA VAL A 71 -7.93 -4.76 8.71
C VAL A 71 -7.84 -4.46 10.21
N ALA A 72 -7.72 -5.49 11.05
CA ALA A 72 -7.45 -5.28 12.47
C ALA A 72 -6.07 -4.64 12.69
N LYS A 73 -5.94 -3.87 13.78
CA LYS A 73 -4.63 -3.34 14.15
C LYS A 73 -3.67 -4.47 14.49
N ASP A 74 -2.44 -4.39 13.99
CA ASP A 74 -1.39 -5.37 14.25
C ASP A 74 -0.02 -4.69 14.20
N GLU A 75 0.54 -4.40 15.38
CA GLU A 75 1.83 -3.72 15.50
C GLU A 75 2.98 -4.53 14.91
N LYS A 76 2.92 -5.87 15.02
CA LYS A 76 3.94 -6.74 14.46
C LYS A 76 3.94 -6.61 12.94
N GLN A 77 2.77 -6.70 12.32
CA GLN A 77 2.64 -6.50 10.88
C GLN A 77 3.04 -5.08 10.45
N THR A 78 2.73 -4.05 11.25
CA THR A 78 3.19 -2.68 10.97
C THR A 78 4.73 -2.62 10.90
N THR A 79 5.43 -3.15 11.91
CA THR A 79 6.90 -3.13 11.94
C THR A 79 7.50 -3.98 10.82
N GLU A 80 7.00 -5.20 10.58
CA GLU A 80 7.51 -6.07 9.51
C GLU A 80 7.39 -5.42 8.12
N ASN A 81 6.27 -4.77 7.83
CA ASN A 81 6.05 -4.11 6.55
C ASN A 81 6.86 -2.80 6.41
N LEU A 82 7.05 -2.04 7.50
CA LEU A 82 7.98 -0.91 7.52
C LEU A 82 9.42 -1.36 7.28
N GLU A 83 9.86 -2.45 7.91
CA GLU A 83 11.21 -2.99 7.70
C GLU A 83 11.43 -3.40 6.26
N LYS A 84 10.45 -4.05 5.64
CA LYS A 84 10.50 -4.40 4.23
C LYS A 84 10.55 -3.15 3.34
N SER A 85 9.68 -2.16 3.59
CA SER A 85 9.67 -0.89 2.86
C SER A 85 11.01 -0.14 2.95
N CYS A 86 11.60 -0.08 4.15
CA CYS A 86 12.92 0.50 4.38
C CYS A 86 14.02 -0.23 3.60
N LYS A 87 14.04 -1.58 3.62
CA LYS A 87 14.99 -2.40 2.85
C LYS A 87 14.85 -2.19 1.34
N LEU A 88 13.65 -1.87 0.87
CA LEU A 88 13.37 -1.53 -0.53
C LEU A 88 13.70 -0.07 -0.90
N GLY A 89 14.22 0.71 0.06
CA GLY A 89 14.78 2.05 -0.19
C GLY A 89 13.87 3.22 0.17
N LEU A 90 12.70 2.99 0.78
CA LEU A 90 11.85 4.10 1.26
C LEU A 90 12.42 4.67 2.56
N LYS A 91 13.01 5.86 2.46
CA LYS A 91 13.68 6.53 3.59
C LYS A 91 12.71 6.82 4.73
N GLU A 92 11.48 7.23 4.41
CA GLU A 92 10.42 7.53 5.37
C GLU A 92 10.13 6.33 6.28
N ALA A 93 10.07 5.12 5.72
CA ALA A 93 9.89 3.91 6.50
C ALA A 93 11.09 3.64 7.44
N CYS A 94 12.32 3.88 6.96
CA CYS A 94 13.52 3.74 7.79
C CYS A 94 13.55 4.74 8.95
N ASP A 95 13.09 5.97 8.73
CA ASP A 95 13.11 7.01 9.76
C ASP A 95 12.08 6.71 10.86
N ILE A 96 10.87 6.26 10.51
CA ILE A 96 9.86 5.80 11.49
C ILE A 96 10.39 4.64 12.34
N LEU A 97 11.10 3.68 11.73
CA LEU A 97 11.70 2.55 12.47
C LEU A 97 12.79 2.97 13.45
N LYS A 98 13.50 4.08 13.18
CA LYS A 98 14.49 4.64 14.12
C LYS A 98 13.79 5.28 15.31
N GLU A 99 12.70 6.01 15.06
CA GLU A 99 11.89 6.64 16.11
C GLU A 99 11.24 5.60 17.03
N GLN A 100 10.82 4.44 16.51
CA GLN A 100 10.27 3.35 17.34
C GLN A 100 11.28 2.72 18.32
N LYS A 101 12.58 2.90 18.08
CA LYS A 101 13.67 2.30 18.88
C LYS A 101 14.31 3.27 19.87
N GLN A 102 13.86 4.53 19.90
CA GLN A 102 14.30 5.57 20.84
C GLN A 102 13.35 5.66 22.03
#